data_AF-A0A2A9EUV7-F1
#
_entry.id   AF-A0A2A9EUV7-F1
#
_cell.length_a   1.000
_cell.length_b   1.000
_cell.length_c   1.000
_cell.angle_alpha   90.00
_cell.angle_beta   90.00
_cell.angle_gamma   90.00
#
_symmetry.space_group_name_H-M   'P 1'
#
loop_
_entity.id
_entity.type
_entity.pdbx_description
1 polymer ?
#
loop_
_entity_poly.entity_id
_entity_poly.type
_entity_poly.pdbx_seq_one_letter_code
_entity_poly.pdbx_strand_id
1 'polypeptide(L)'
;MFERFTRDAREVVVGAQQVARETRSATIDTRHLLVAMLDGAGPVLAAVHDTGLAPADVAARARRAVTSGDPLDDDALAAVGIDVAALRRRTDRLFGEGALDRAGRRPARRGGHVPFTRDAKKALELSLREAVRLHDRSIGTRHLLLGLLRADCPGGRVLEAALHDAGSDVPTLRDVVERAA
;
A
#
# COMPACT_ATOMS: atom_id res chain seq x y z
N MET A 1 -12.43 -17.03 -1.66
CA MET A 1 -11.06 -16.46 -1.60
C MET A 1 -10.59 -16.25 -0.16
N PHE A 2 -11.41 -15.64 0.72
CA PHE A 2 -11.04 -15.38 2.13
C PHE A 2 -10.92 -16.62 3.03
N GLU A 3 -11.44 -17.77 2.63
CA GLU A 3 -11.43 -19.01 3.44
C GLU A 3 -10.02 -19.53 3.73
N ARG A 4 -9.04 -19.21 2.88
CA ARG A 4 -7.64 -19.58 3.11
C ARG A 4 -6.89 -18.56 3.96
N PHE A 5 -7.43 -17.38 4.20
CA PHE A 5 -6.74 -16.36 4.98
C PHE A 5 -6.80 -16.71 6.46
N THR A 6 -5.69 -16.51 7.18
CA THR A 6 -5.71 -16.58 8.65
C THR A 6 -6.63 -15.50 9.23
N ARG A 7 -6.89 -15.57 10.53
CA ARG A 7 -7.63 -14.50 11.23
C ARG A 7 -6.95 -13.14 11.02
N ASP A 8 -5.66 -13.05 11.33
CA ASP A 8 -4.88 -11.81 11.23
C ASP A 8 -4.83 -11.28 9.79
N ALA A 9 -4.70 -12.16 8.80
CA ALA A 9 -4.71 -11.75 7.40
C ALA A 9 -6.08 -11.20 6.96
N ARG A 10 -7.19 -11.74 7.50
CA ARG A 10 -8.53 -11.17 7.27
C ARG A 10 -8.68 -9.82 7.97
N GLU A 11 -8.17 -9.70 9.19
CA GLU A 11 -8.17 -8.45 9.96
C GLU A 11 -7.41 -7.34 9.21
N VAL A 12 -6.29 -7.65 8.56
CA VAL A 12 -5.59 -6.70 7.67
C VAL A 12 -6.46 -6.23 6.51
N VAL A 13 -7.14 -7.15 5.81
CA VAL A 13 -7.96 -6.77 4.64
C VAL A 13 -9.17 -5.93 5.07
N VAL A 14 -9.77 -6.25 6.21
CA VAL A 14 -10.84 -5.45 6.82
C VAL A 14 -10.30 -4.09 7.30
N GLY A 15 -9.15 -4.08 7.96
CA GLY A 15 -8.45 -2.89 8.45
C GLY A 15 -8.13 -1.92 7.31
N ALA A 16 -7.76 -2.42 6.13
CA ALA A 16 -7.51 -1.58 4.96
C ALA A 16 -8.76 -0.80 4.50
N GLN A 17 -9.98 -1.33 4.72
CA GLN A 17 -11.22 -0.56 4.49
C GLN A 17 -11.35 0.59 5.49
N GLN A 18 -10.98 0.34 6.75
CA GLN A 18 -11.02 1.35 7.80
C GLN A 18 -10.01 2.46 7.52
N VAL A 19 -8.77 2.10 7.17
CA VAL A 19 -7.74 3.06 6.73
C VAL A 19 -8.24 3.89 5.55
N ALA A 20 -8.85 3.25 4.53
CA ALA A 20 -9.38 3.98 3.36
C ALA A 20 -10.50 4.96 3.73
N ARG A 21 -11.34 4.63 4.73
CA ARG A 21 -12.37 5.56 5.23
C ARG A 21 -11.74 6.73 5.98
N GLU A 22 -10.75 6.47 6.84
CA GLU A 22 -10.02 7.48 7.61
C GLU A 22 -9.31 8.48 6.69
N THR A 23 -8.67 7.99 5.64
CA THR A 23 -7.98 8.81 4.63
C THR A 23 -8.94 9.38 3.57
N ARG A 24 -10.25 9.09 3.67
CA ARG A 24 -11.30 9.49 2.72
C ARG A 24 -11.01 9.06 1.27
N SER A 25 -10.38 7.90 1.11
CA SER A 25 -10.06 7.28 -0.16
C SER A 25 -11.30 6.64 -0.79
N ALA A 26 -11.48 6.84 -2.09
CA ALA A 26 -12.58 6.22 -2.85
C ALA A 26 -12.32 4.73 -3.18
N THR A 27 -11.07 4.30 -3.06
CA THR A 27 -10.59 2.95 -3.35
C THR A 27 -9.56 2.49 -2.32
N ILE A 28 -9.40 1.18 -2.16
CA ILE A 28 -8.35 0.57 -1.34
C ILE A 28 -7.19 0.17 -2.25
N ASP A 29 -6.04 0.76 -2.03
CA ASP A 29 -4.78 0.40 -2.70
C ASP A 29 -3.81 -0.36 -1.77
N THR A 30 -2.62 -0.64 -2.28
CA THR A 30 -1.56 -1.36 -1.54
C THR A 30 -1.00 -0.58 -0.35
N ARG A 31 -1.08 0.75 -0.30
CA ARG A 31 -0.67 1.55 0.88
C ARG A 31 -1.64 1.35 2.04
N HIS A 32 -2.94 1.25 1.76
CA HIS A 32 -3.95 0.95 2.80
C HIS A 32 -3.74 -0.44 3.41
N LEU A 33 -3.40 -1.43 2.56
CA LEU A 33 -3.02 -2.77 3.02
C LEU A 33 -1.75 -2.72 3.87
N LEU A 34 -0.73 -1.98 3.45
CA LEU A 34 0.52 -1.80 4.21
C LEU A 34 0.26 -1.21 5.60
N VAL A 35 -0.51 -0.12 5.67
CA VAL A 35 -0.89 0.50 6.95
C VAL A 35 -1.63 -0.50 7.84
N ALA A 36 -2.63 -1.21 7.30
CA ALA A 36 -3.39 -2.18 8.07
C ALA A 36 -2.54 -3.37 8.56
N MET A 37 -1.51 -3.78 7.81
CA MET A 37 -0.53 -4.79 8.25
C MET A 37 0.33 -4.29 9.41
N LEU A 38 0.77 -3.04 9.35
CA LEU A 38 1.71 -2.45 10.30
C LEU A 38 1.05 -1.90 11.58
N ASP A 39 -0.24 -1.56 11.51
CA ASP A 39 -1.05 -1.18 12.68
C ASP A 39 -1.72 -2.39 13.34
N GLY A 40 -1.70 -3.54 12.68
CA GLY A 40 -2.28 -4.78 13.16
C GLY A 40 -1.40 -5.48 14.20
N ALA A 41 -1.56 -6.80 14.29
CA ALA A 41 -0.68 -7.67 15.06
C ALA A 41 -0.17 -8.80 14.17
N GLY A 42 0.99 -9.36 14.52
CA GLY A 42 1.48 -10.59 13.89
C GLY A 42 2.99 -10.58 13.61
N PRO A 43 3.51 -11.70 13.09
CA PRO A 43 4.95 -11.93 12.92
C PRO A 43 5.61 -10.94 11.95
N VAL A 44 4.83 -10.33 11.07
CA VAL A 44 5.32 -9.30 10.13
C VAL A 44 5.88 -8.07 10.85
N LEU A 45 5.32 -7.66 11.99
CA LEU A 45 5.83 -6.50 12.72
C LEU A 45 7.24 -6.72 13.24
N ALA A 46 7.48 -7.91 13.81
CA ALA A 46 8.80 -8.31 14.26
C ALA A 46 9.77 -8.39 13.07
N ALA A 47 9.36 -8.99 11.95
CA ALA A 47 10.19 -9.07 10.75
C ALA A 47 10.59 -7.69 10.19
N VAL A 48 9.67 -6.71 10.19
CA VAL A 48 9.99 -5.33 9.79
C VAL A 48 10.93 -4.69 10.80
N HIS A 49 10.67 -4.87 12.11
CA HIS A 49 11.54 -4.38 13.17
C HIS A 49 12.97 -4.91 13.07
N ASP A 50 13.15 -6.19 12.75
CA ASP A 50 14.45 -6.83 12.61
C ASP A 50 15.28 -6.29 11.44
N THR A 51 14.66 -5.54 10.51
CA THR A 51 15.37 -4.80 9.45
C THR A 51 15.80 -3.39 9.87
N GLY A 52 15.62 -3.03 11.14
CA GLY A 52 15.92 -1.69 11.66
C GLY A 52 14.81 -0.66 11.45
N LEU A 53 13.65 -1.09 10.95
CA LEU A 53 12.49 -0.22 10.73
C LEU A 53 11.53 -0.24 11.90
N ALA A 54 11.10 0.91 12.40
CA ALA A 54 9.94 0.97 13.28
C ALA A 54 8.64 0.79 12.45
N PRO A 55 7.81 -0.24 12.69
CA PRO A 55 6.58 -0.45 11.91
C PRO A 55 5.64 0.77 11.89
N ALA A 56 5.55 1.49 13.02
CA ALA A 56 4.76 2.70 13.15
C ALA A 56 5.22 3.84 12.22
N ASP A 57 6.53 3.99 12.01
CA ASP A 57 7.06 5.03 11.14
C ASP A 57 6.77 4.74 9.67
N VAL A 58 6.85 3.47 9.28
CA VAL A 58 6.48 3.01 7.93
C VAL A 58 4.97 3.16 7.71
N ALA A 59 4.14 2.82 8.70
CA ALA A 59 2.69 3.03 8.64
C ALA A 59 2.35 4.53 8.50
N ALA A 60 3.00 5.39 9.28
CA ALA A 60 2.83 6.84 9.18
C ALA A 60 3.27 7.37 7.80
N ARG A 61 4.38 6.88 7.26
CA ARG A 61 4.85 7.20 5.90
C ARG A 61 3.83 6.77 4.85
N ALA A 62 3.28 5.57 4.96
CA ALA A 62 2.26 5.06 4.04
C ALA A 62 0.95 5.87 4.11
N ARG A 63 0.50 6.26 5.31
CA ARG A 63 -0.67 7.16 5.49
C ARG A 63 -0.45 8.52 4.82
N ARG A 64 0.74 9.13 5.02
CA ARG A 64 1.11 10.38 4.33
C ARG A 64 1.08 10.20 2.81
N ALA A 65 1.66 9.12 2.30
CA ALA A 65 1.67 8.81 0.87
C ALA A 65 0.25 8.63 0.30
N VAL A 66 -0.72 8.12 1.07
CA VAL A 66 -2.12 8.07 0.65
C VAL A 66 -2.73 9.47 0.54
N THR A 67 -2.50 10.33 1.54
CA THR A 67 -3.12 11.66 1.60
C THR A 67 -2.54 12.66 0.61
N SER A 68 -1.24 12.54 0.31
CA SER A 68 -0.56 13.42 -0.65
C SER A 68 -0.94 13.11 -2.11
N GLY A 69 -1.68 12.02 -2.37
CA GLY A 69 -1.82 11.43 -3.69
C GLY A 69 -0.58 10.62 -4.07
N ASP A 70 -0.69 9.70 -5.03
CA ASP A 70 0.51 9.34 -5.80
C ASP A 70 0.93 10.67 -6.45
N PRO A 71 2.14 11.20 -6.23
CA PRO A 71 2.69 12.09 -7.23
C PRO A 71 2.53 11.30 -8.52
N LEU A 72 1.84 11.86 -9.51
CA LEU A 72 2.22 11.47 -10.85
C LEU A 72 3.75 11.58 -10.85
N ASP A 73 4.43 10.59 -11.40
CA ASP A 73 5.88 10.67 -11.49
C ASP A 73 6.19 11.91 -12.34
N ASP A 74 6.38 13.04 -11.65
CA ASP A 74 6.42 14.37 -12.25
C ASP A 74 7.66 14.42 -13.15
N ASP A 75 8.69 13.65 -12.79
CA ASP A 75 9.89 13.44 -13.58
C ASP A 75 9.59 12.60 -14.84
N ALA A 76 8.83 11.50 -14.73
CA ALA A 76 8.41 10.73 -15.90
C ALA A 76 7.45 11.51 -16.82
N LEU A 77 6.56 12.32 -16.27
CA LEU A 77 5.66 13.18 -17.05
C LEU A 77 6.42 14.34 -17.70
N ALA A 78 7.38 14.95 -16.99
CA ALA A 78 8.28 15.95 -17.56
C ALA A 78 9.13 15.37 -18.69
N ALA A 79 9.58 14.11 -18.56
CA ALA A 79 10.32 13.41 -19.62
C ALA A 79 9.50 13.22 -20.91
N VAL A 80 8.16 13.17 -20.81
CA VAL A 80 7.24 13.14 -21.97
C VAL A 80 6.74 14.55 -22.35
N GLY A 81 7.25 15.60 -21.71
CA GLY A 81 6.95 17.01 -22.01
C GLY A 81 5.70 17.55 -21.32
N ILE A 82 5.21 16.89 -20.26
CA ILE A 82 4.04 17.31 -19.50
C ILE A 82 4.50 18.04 -18.23
N ASP A 83 4.35 19.37 -18.22
CA ASP A 83 4.56 20.19 -17.00
C ASP A 83 3.29 20.11 -16.12
N VAL A 84 3.31 19.18 -15.18
CA VAL A 84 2.22 18.93 -14.22
C VAL A 84 1.98 20.15 -13.33
N ALA A 85 3.02 20.89 -12.96
CA ALA A 85 2.89 22.08 -12.14
C ALA A 85 2.17 23.21 -12.90
N ALA A 86 2.49 23.41 -14.19
CA ALA A 86 1.74 24.32 -15.05
C ALA A 86 0.30 23.87 -15.26
N LEU A 87 0.07 22.57 -15.44
CA LEU A 87 -1.27 22.02 -15.56
C LEU A 87 -2.08 22.29 -14.29
N ARG A 88 -1.54 22.02 -13.10
CA ARG A 88 -2.20 22.26 -11.81
C ARG A 88 -2.58 23.74 -11.63
N ARG A 89 -1.63 24.66 -11.84
CA ARG A 89 -1.88 26.12 -11.82
C ARG A 89 -2.95 26.56 -12.83
N ARG A 90 -2.98 25.95 -14.02
CA ARG A 90 -4.00 26.24 -15.03
C ARG A 90 -5.37 25.73 -14.62
N THR A 91 -5.42 24.53 -14.06
CA THR A 91 -6.67 23.90 -13.58
C THR A 91 -7.25 24.69 -12.41
N ASP A 92 -6.42 25.12 -11.47
CA ASP A 92 -6.84 25.91 -10.31
C ASP A 92 -7.40 27.28 -10.70
N ARG A 93 -6.80 27.94 -11.70
CA ARG A 93 -7.33 29.20 -12.23
C ARG A 93 -8.70 29.04 -12.90
N LEU A 94 -8.94 27.92 -13.56
CA LEU A 94 -10.17 27.68 -14.32
C LEU A 94 -11.30 27.11 -13.46
N PHE A 95 -10.97 26.27 -12.49
CA PHE A 95 -11.93 25.44 -11.76
C PHE A 95 -11.83 25.60 -10.22
N GLY A 96 -11.01 26.54 -9.76
CA GLY A 96 -10.75 26.82 -8.34
C GLY A 96 -9.63 25.95 -7.75
N GLU A 97 -9.06 26.38 -6.62
CA GLU A 97 -7.96 25.69 -5.94
C GLU A 97 -8.22 24.18 -5.74
N GLY A 98 -7.18 23.36 -5.98
CA GLY A 98 -7.24 21.91 -5.87
C GLY A 98 -8.19 21.25 -6.87
N ALA A 99 -8.47 21.87 -8.02
CA ALA A 99 -9.42 21.34 -8.99
C ALA A 99 -8.97 20.00 -9.59
N LEU A 100 -7.69 19.86 -9.88
CA LEU A 100 -7.11 18.63 -10.42
C LEU A 100 -7.27 17.46 -9.42
N ASP A 101 -7.03 17.72 -8.13
CA ASP A 101 -7.16 16.74 -7.06
C ASP A 101 -8.63 16.33 -6.82
N ARG A 102 -9.57 17.26 -7.05
CA ARG A 102 -11.01 17.00 -6.95
C ARG A 102 -11.54 16.19 -8.13
N ALA A 103 -11.03 16.39 -9.35
CA ALA A 103 -11.46 15.67 -10.54
C ALA A 103 -11.19 14.15 -10.45
N GLY A 104 -10.11 13.74 -9.77
CA GLY A 104 -9.80 12.33 -9.51
C GLY A 104 -10.65 11.67 -8.41
N ARG A 105 -11.34 12.47 -7.58
CA ARG A 105 -12.17 11.96 -6.48
C ARG A 105 -13.56 11.58 -7.00
N ARG A 106 -13.76 10.31 -7.35
CA ARG A 106 -15.13 9.77 -7.49
C ARG A 106 -15.84 9.89 -6.12
N PRO A 107 -17.09 10.40 -6.07
CA PRO A 107 -17.83 10.46 -4.82
C PRO A 107 -17.94 9.05 -4.25
N ALA A 108 -17.54 8.89 -2.98
CA ALA A 108 -17.68 7.63 -2.26
C ALA A 108 -19.15 7.22 -2.31
N ARG A 109 -19.45 6.05 -2.89
CA ARG A 109 -20.81 5.50 -2.90
C ARG A 109 -21.23 5.30 -1.44
N ARG A 110 -22.20 6.08 -0.97
CA ARG A 110 -22.76 5.94 0.39
C ARG A 110 -23.32 4.52 0.52
N GLY A 111 -22.76 3.74 1.45
CA GLY A 111 -23.28 2.43 1.85
C GLY A 111 -22.65 1.19 1.22
N GLY A 112 -21.56 1.30 0.44
CA GLY A 112 -20.92 0.14 -0.22
C GLY A 112 -19.52 -0.21 0.30
N HIS A 113 -19.09 -1.47 0.07
CA HIS A 113 -17.70 -1.91 0.20
C HIS A 113 -16.78 -1.02 -0.65
N VAL A 114 -15.72 -0.46 -0.07
CA VAL A 114 -14.73 0.35 -0.80
C VAL A 114 -13.96 -0.57 -1.76
N PRO A 115 -14.00 -0.37 -3.08
CA PRO A 115 -13.41 -1.32 -4.02
C PRO A 115 -11.88 -1.28 -3.96
N PHE A 116 -11.25 -2.44 -4.15
CA PHE A 116 -9.79 -2.54 -4.32
C PHE A 116 -9.37 -2.07 -5.71
N THR A 117 -8.25 -1.35 -5.77
CA THR A 117 -7.54 -1.03 -7.01
C THR A 117 -6.94 -2.29 -7.68
N ARG A 118 -6.46 -2.14 -8.91
CA ARG A 118 -5.88 -3.27 -9.67
C ARG A 118 -4.60 -3.80 -9.01
N ASP A 119 -3.72 -2.91 -8.54
CA ASP A 119 -2.48 -3.26 -7.84
C ASP A 119 -2.76 -3.98 -6.51
N ALA A 120 -3.75 -3.52 -5.74
CA ALA A 120 -4.12 -4.18 -4.49
C ALA A 120 -4.68 -5.60 -4.71
N LYS A 121 -5.54 -5.78 -5.72
CA LYS A 121 -5.99 -7.12 -6.12
C LYS A 121 -4.81 -7.99 -6.56
N LYS A 122 -3.86 -7.41 -7.30
CA LYS A 122 -2.66 -8.14 -7.74
C LYS A 122 -1.79 -8.57 -6.55
N ALA A 123 -1.58 -7.70 -5.57
CA ALA A 123 -0.84 -8.03 -4.35
C ALA A 123 -1.49 -9.20 -3.58
N LEU A 124 -2.83 -9.22 -3.46
CA LEU A 124 -3.57 -10.32 -2.82
C LEU A 124 -3.53 -11.63 -3.65
N GLU A 125 -3.49 -11.55 -4.98
CA GLU A 125 -3.27 -12.71 -5.83
C GLU A 125 -1.85 -13.26 -5.68
N LEU A 126 -0.86 -12.37 -5.55
CA LEU A 126 0.53 -12.74 -5.32
C LEU A 126 0.73 -13.33 -3.92
N SER A 127 0.03 -12.86 -2.89
CA SER A 127 0.12 -13.47 -1.56
C SER A 127 -0.32 -14.94 -1.56
N LEU A 128 -1.34 -15.29 -2.36
CA LEU A 128 -1.71 -16.68 -2.58
C LEU A 128 -0.58 -17.46 -3.26
N ARG A 129 0.11 -16.88 -4.25
CA ARG A 129 1.27 -17.54 -4.88
C ARG A 129 2.43 -17.74 -3.90
N GLU A 130 2.66 -16.79 -3.00
CA GLU A 130 3.70 -16.92 -1.97
C GLU A 130 3.36 -18.01 -0.96
N ALA A 131 2.10 -18.11 -0.52
CA ALA A 131 1.67 -19.22 0.34
C ALA A 131 1.86 -20.58 -0.34
N VAL A 132 1.54 -20.69 -1.64
CA VAL A 132 1.78 -21.92 -2.40
C VAL A 132 3.28 -22.21 -2.53
N ARG A 133 4.10 -21.21 -2.83
CA ARG A 133 5.57 -21.35 -2.96
C ARG A 133 6.20 -21.82 -1.65
N LEU A 134 5.71 -21.33 -0.51
CA LEU A 134 6.18 -21.69 0.82
C LEU A 134 5.52 -22.96 1.37
N HIS A 135 4.68 -23.64 0.57
CA HIS A 135 3.93 -24.84 0.95
C HIS A 135 2.96 -24.66 2.14
N ASP A 136 2.50 -23.43 2.37
CA ASP A 136 1.54 -23.11 3.42
C ASP A 136 0.11 -23.38 2.98
N ARG A 137 -0.67 -23.99 3.89
CA ARG A 137 -2.09 -24.27 3.67
C ARG A 137 -2.96 -23.02 3.83
N SER A 138 -2.47 -22.01 4.52
CA SER A 138 -3.17 -20.76 4.82
C SER A 138 -2.37 -19.53 4.41
N ILE A 139 -3.06 -18.42 4.15
CA ILE A 139 -2.48 -17.14 3.76
C ILE A 139 -2.46 -16.26 5.03
N GLY A 140 -1.33 -16.26 5.73
CA GLY A 140 -1.01 -15.31 6.81
C GLY A 140 -0.50 -13.94 6.33
N THR A 141 -0.28 -13.03 7.27
CA THR A 141 0.23 -11.66 7.04
C THR A 141 1.59 -11.66 6.35
N ARG A 142 2.47 -12.64 6.62
CA ARG A 142 3.75 -12.81 5.93
C ARG A 142 3.58 -12.90 4.41
N HIS A 143 2.59 -13.66 3.96
CA HIS A 143 2.30 -13.79 2.53
C HIS A 143 1.73 -12.51 1.95
N LEU A 144 0.93 -11.77 2.71
CA LEU A 144 0.42 -10.46 2.26
C LEU A 144 1.58 -9.50 2.01
N LEU A 145 2.54 -9.43 2.92
CA LEU A 145 3.73 -8.59 2.76
C LEU A 145 4.59 -9.05 1.58
N LEU A 146 4.87 -10.35 1.45
CA LEU A 146 5.62 -10.90 0.31
C LEU A 146 4.90 -10.65 -1.04
N GLY A 147 3.57 -10.76 -1.04
CA GLY A 147 2.74 -10.46 -2.21
C GLY A 147 2.79 -8.97 -2.59
N LEU A 148 2.79 -8.09 -1.60
CA LEU A 148 2.94 -6.63 -1.78
C LEU A 148 4.33 -6.27 -2.32
N LEU A 149 5.40 -6.84 -1.77
CA LEU A 149 6.78 -6.62 -2.24
C LEU A 149 6.96 -7.04 -3.71
N ARG A 150 6.22 -8.05 -4.18
CA ARG A 150 6.29 -8.55 -5.56
C ARG A 150 5.38 -7.80 -6.54
N ALA A 151 4.45 -6.98 -6.07
CA ALA A 151 3.38 -6.43 -6.90
C ALA A 151 3.78 -5.20 -7.72
N ASP A 152 5.00 -4.66 -7.56
CA ASP A 152 5.41 -3.34 -8.08
C ASP A 152 4.31 -2.29 -7.91
N CYS A 153 4.14 -1.83 -6.67
CA CYS A 153 2.97 -1.09 -6.25
C CYS A 153 3.34 0.07 -5.30
N PRO A 154 2.45 1.07 -5.14
CA PRO A 154 2.69 2.19 -4.24
C PRO A 154 3.05 1.78 -2.80
N GLY A 155 2.39 0.76 -2.25
CA GLY A 155 2.74 0.23 -0.93
C GLY A 155 4.15 -0.34 -0.88
N GLY A 156 4.56 -1.09 -1.90
CA GLY A 156 5.92 -1.63 -2.01
C GLY A 156 6.98 -0.53 -2.08
N ARG A 157 6.74 0.52 -2.88
CA ARG A 157 7.65 1.67 -2.98
C ARG A 157 7.82 2.44 -1.68
N VAL A 158 6.74 2.58 -0.89
CA VAL A 158 6.84 3.21 0.45
C VAL A 158 7.77 2.42 1.36
N LEU A 159 7.64 1.09 1.34
CA LEU A 159 8.44 0.19 2.15
C LEU A 159 9.90 0.14 1.68
N GLU A 160 10.13 0.08 0.36
CA GLU A 160 11.46 0.13 -0.25
C GLU A 160 12.19 1.44 0.11
N ALA A 161 11.51 2.58 0.00
CA ALA A 161 12.11 3.86 0.39
C ALA A 161 12.42 3.91 1.90
N ALA A 162 11.55 3.35 2.75
CA ALA A 162 11.81 3.28 4.18
C ALA A 162 13.02 2.38 4.49
N LEU A 163 13.11 1.20 3.85
CA LEU A 163 14.25 0.30 3.98
C LEU A 163 15.55 1.01 3.58
N HIS A 164 15.55 1.71 2.45
CA HIS A 164 16.70 2.49 1.98
C HIS A 164 17.12 3.56 3.00
N ASP A 165 16.17 4.34 3.53
CA ASP A 165 16.42 5.35 4.56
C ASP A 165 17.02 4.73 5.84
N ALA A 166 16.69 3.47 6.15
CA ALA A 166 17.23 2.71 7.27
C ALA A 166 18.53 1.94 6.97
N GLY A 167 19.05 2.01 5.74
CA GLY A 167 20.25 1.28 5.32
C GLY A 167 20.02 -0.23 5.12
N SER A 168 18.77 -0.65 4.92
CA SER A 168 18.37 -2.02 4.59
C SER A 168 17.84 -2.09 3.14
N ASP A 169 17.51 -3.29 2.66
CA ASP A 169 16.95 -3.51 1.33
C ASP A 169 15.79 -4.52 1.31
N VAL A 170 15.11 -4.59 0.16
CA VAL A 170 13.96 -5.49 -0.05
C VAL A 170 14.36 -6.97 0.04
N PRO A 171 15.49 -7.44 -0.53
CA PRO A 171 15.97 -8.81 -0.34
C PRO A 171 16.14 -9.19 1.14
N THR A 172 16.75 -8.33 1.95
CA THR A 172 16.92 -8.56 3.39
C THR A 172 15.58 -8.69 4.10
N LEU A 173 14.64 -7.76 3.85
CA LEU A 173 13.30 -7.85 4.43
C LEU A 173 12.60 -9.14 3.99
N ARG A 174 12.72 -9.53 2.72
CA ARG A 174 12.13 -10.75 2.20
C ARG A 174 12.66 -11.98 2.95
N ASP A 175 13.96 -12.09 3.14
CA ASP A 175 14.59 -13.21 3.84
C ASP A 175 14.18 -13.29 5.32
N VAL A 176 13.99 -12.15 5.99
CA VAL A 176 13.47 -12.11 7.36
C VAL A 176 12.00 -12.56 7.39
N VAL A 177 11.16 -12.04 6.49
CA VAL A 177 9.72 -12.36 6.43
C VAL A 177 9.47 -13.83 6.05
N GLU A 178 10.29 -14.42 5.17
CA GLU A 178 10.18 -15.85 4.82
C GLU A 178 10.49 -16.77 6.01
N ARG A 179 11.38 -16.34 6.92
CA ARG A 179 11.73 -17.06 8.15
C ARG A 179 10.77 -16.83 9.31
N ALA A 180 10.00 -15.74 9.29
CA ALA A 180 8.97 -15.45 10.28
C ALA A 180 7.73 -16.36 10.03
N ALA A 181 7.63 -17.44 10.80
CA ALA A 181 6.50 -18.39 10.78
C ALA A 181 5.61 -18.19 12.01
#